data_AF-A0AAU4MP44-F1
#
_entry.id   AF-A0AAU4MP44-F1
#
_cell.length_a   1.000
_cell.length_b   1.000
_cell.length_c   1.000
_cell.angle_alpha   90.00
_cell.angle_beta   90.00
_cell.angle_gamma   90.00
#
_symmetry.space_group_name_H-M   'P 1'
#
loop_
_entity.id
_entity.type
_entity.pdbx_description
1 polymer ?
#
loop_
_entity_poly.entity_id
_entity_poly.type
_entity_poly.pdbx_seq_one_letter_code
_entity_poly.pdbx_strand_id
1 'polypeptide(L)' 'MTETCYLCGNETDEPIAIGIAHANSGPGRTVHACQPCRQVKQLLPLDQHPAGSYGFPRFDYAATAVH' A
#
# COMPACT_ATOMS: atom_id res chain seq x y z
N MET A 1 -10.16 13.08 -7.21
CA MET A 1 -10.04 13.11 -5.74
C MET A 1 -8.59 12.78 -5.46
N THR A 2 -7.83 13.68 -4.87
CA THR A 2 -6.42 13.44 -4.53
C THR A 2 -6.33 12.79 -3.16
N GLU A 3 -5.34 11.92 -2.97
CA GLU A 3 -5.02 11.29 -1.69
C GLU A 3 -3.53 11.50 -1.40
N THR A 4 -3.17 11.50 -0.12
CA THR A 4 -1.76 11.64 0.30
C THR A 4 -1.06 10.28 0.26
N CYS A 5 0.07 10.22 -0.46
CA CYS A 5 0.92 9.05 -0.46
C CYS A 5 1.51 8.81 0.95
N TYR A 6 1.24 7.63 1.51
CA TYR A 6 1.72 7.23 2.84
C TYR A 6 3.25 7.14 2.93
N LEU A 7 3.94 6.94 1.80
CA LEU A 7 5.39 6.77 1.76
C LEU A 7 6.17 8.08 1.62
N CYS A 8 5.74 8.97 0.73
CA CYS A 8 6.47 10.22 0.44
C CYS A 8 5.75 11.48 0.93
N GLY A 9 4.50 11.37 1.37
CA GLY A 9 3.70 12.52 1.83
C GLY A 9 3.17 13.43 0.73
N ASN A 10 3.48 13.17 -0.54
CA ASN A 10 2.97 13.96 -1.66
C ASN A 10 1.52 13.59 -1.97
N GLU A 11 0.74 14.58 -2.41
CA GLU A 11 -0.59 14.34 -2.99
C GLU A 11 -0.46 13.64 -4.36
N THR A 12 -1.41 12.76 -4.64
CA THR A 12 -1.51 12.07 -5.94
C THR A 12 -2.97 12.00 -6.38
N ASP A 13 -3.21 12.23 -7.66
CA ASP A 13 -4.51 12.03 -8.31
C ASP A 13 -4.77 10.57 -8.72
N GLU A 14 -3.73 9.71 -8.66
CA GLU A 14 -3.79 8.27 -8.93
C GLU A 14 -3.38 7.44 -7.70
N PRO A 15 -4.15 7.47 -6.60
CA PRO A 15 -3.80 6.73 -5.40
C PRO A 15 -4.06 5.23 -5.54
N ILE A 16 -3.06 4.44 -5.16
CA ILE A 16 -3.14 2.97 -5.12
C ILE A 16 -3.28 2.56 -3.66
N ALA A 17 -4.37 1.86 -3.31
CA ALA A 17 -4.54 1.30 -1.98
C ALA A 17 -3.49 0.21 -1.76
N ILE A 18 -2.68 0.34 -0.71
CA ILE A 18 -1.57 -0.59 -0.42
C ILE A 18 -1.73 -1.28 0.93
N GLY A 19 -2.68 -0.84 1.76
CA GLY A 19 -2.88 -1.43 3.06
C GLY A 19 -3.96 -0.76 3.88
N ILE A 20 -4.11 -1.23 5.11
CA ILE A 20 -5.00 -0.75 6.14
C ILE A 20 -4.13 -0.44 7.37
N ALA A 21 -4.05 0.82 7.74
CA ALA A 21 -3.44 1.24 9.00
C ALA A 21 -4.46 1.12 10.12
N HIS A 22 -4.26 0.13 10.99
CA HIS A 22 -5.08 -0.05 12.19
C HIS A 22 -4.70 0.99 13.24
N ALA A 23 -5.67 1.75 13.74
CA ALA A 23 -5.50 2.49 14.99
C ALA A 23 -5.76 1.51 16.14
N ASN A 24 -4.96 1.56 17.22
CA ASN A 24 -5.01 0.63 18.37
C ASN A 24 -6.40 0.32 18.94
N SER A 25 -7.44 1.12 18.63
CA SER A 25 -8.83 0.84 19.01
C SER A 25 -9.88 1.36 18.02
N GLY A 26 -9.50 1.66 16.76
CA GLY A 26 -10.39 2.28 15.77
C GLY A 26 -10.54 1.46 14.49
N PRO A 27 -11.57 1.76 13.67
CA PRO A 27 -11.67 1.20 12.33
C PRO A 27 -10.38 1.53 11.56
N GLY A 28 -9.75 0.50 10.99
CA GLY A 28 -8.55 0.69 10.20
C GLY A 28 -8.81 1.64 9.02
N ARG A 29 -7.84 2.49 8.71
CA ARG A 29 -7.92 3.39 7.55
C ARG A 29 -7.15 2.80 6.38
N THR A 30 -7.71 2.83 5.18
CA THR A 30 -6.95 2.48 3.98
C THR A 30 -5.80 3.48 3.82
N VAL A 31 -4.61 2.97 3.53
CA VAL A 31 -3.44 3.79 3.19
C VAL A 31 -3.13 3.63 1.72
N HIS A 32 -2.83 4.76 1.08
CA HIS A 32 -2.56 4.84 -0.35
C HIS A 32 -1.11 5.19 -0.63
N ALA A 33 -0.60 4.77 -1.78
CA ALA A 33 0.68 5.20 -2.31
C ALA A 33 0.52 5.73 -3.74
N CYS A 34 1.38 6.67 -4.11
CA CYS A 34 1.51 7.08 -5.51
C CYS A 34 2.24 5.99 -6.32
N GLN A 35 1.99 5.96 -7.62
CA GLN A 35 2.59 4.98 -8.53
C GLN A 35 4.12 4.91 -8.46
N PRO A 36 4.89 6.03 -8.39
CA PRO A 36 6.34 5.97 -8.25
C PRO A 36 6.78 5.25 -6.98
N CYS A 37 6.16 5.57 -5.84
CA CYS A 37 6.48 4.92 -4.57
C CYS A 37 6.11 3.44 -4.57
N ARG A 38 4.97 3.08 -5.19
CA ARG A 38 4.55 1.69 -5.36
C ARG A 38 5.55 0.89 -6.18
N GLN A 39 6.09 1.46 -7.27
CA GLN A 39 7.10 0.79 -8.09
C GLN A 39 8.46 0.68 -7.38
N VAL A 40 8.96 1.78 -6.81
CA VAL A 40 10.26 1.82 -6.13
C VAL A 40 10.32 0.88 -4.93
N LYS A 41 9.23 0.81 -4.16
CA LYS A 41 9.14 -0.09 -3.01
C LYS A 41 8.60 -1.46 -3.38
N GLN A 42 8.22 -1.71 -4.63
CA GLN A 42 7.57 -2.95 -5.08
C GLN A 42 6.37 -3.29 -4.18
N LEU A 43 5.49 -2.33 -3.93
CA LEU A 43 4.32 -2.55 -3.09
C LEU A 43 3.25 -3.34 -3.85
N LEU A 44 2.65 -4.29 -3.13
CA LEU A 44 1.51 -5.04 -3.58
C LEU A 44 0.24 -4.21 -3.33
N PRO A 45 -0.60 -3.98 -4.35
CA PRO A 45 -1.93 -3.40 -4.18
C PRO A 45 -2.77 -4.22 -3.19
N LEU A 46 -3.62 -3.53 -2.42
CA LEU A 46 -4.43 -4.15 -1.36
C LEU A 46 -5.41 -5.19 -1.91
N ASP A 47 -5.93 -5.00 -3.12
CA ASP A 47 -6.79 -5.97 -3.82
C ASP A 47 -6.06 -7.25 -4.23
N GLN A 48 -4.73 -7.21 -4.27
CA GLN A 48 -3.86 -8.34 -4.59
C GLN A 48 -3.32 -9.04 -3.34
N HIS A 49 -3.72 -8.60 -2.13
CA HIS A 49 -3.33 -9.27 -0.90
C HIS A 49 -3.92 -10.69 -0.81
N PRO A 50 -3.17 -11.67 -0.28
CA PRO A 50 -3.69 -13.01 -0.08
C PRO A 50 -4.88 -13.01 0.90
N ALA A 51 -5.82 -13.92 0.68
CA ALA A 51 -6.94 -14.14 1.59
C ALA A 51 -6.42 -14.43 3.01
N GLY A 52 -6.97 -13.73 4.01
CA GLY A 52 -6.50 -13.80 5.40
C GLY A 52 -5.37 -12.82 5.75
N SER A 53 -4.93 -11.96 4.82
CA SER A 53 -4.04 -10.85 5.14
C SER A 53 -4.73 -9.88 6.11
N TYR A 54 -4.01 -9.48 7.17
CA TYR A 54 -4.45 -8.45 8.12
C TYR A 54 -4.49 -7.02 7.54
N GLY A 55 -4.31 -6.87 6.23
CA GLY A 55 -4.35 -5.58 5.54
C GLY A 55 -3.07 -4.75 5.64
N PHE A 56 -2.03 -5.16 6.36
CA PHE A 56 -0.77 -4.42 6.40
C PHE A 56 -0.12 -4.29 5.01
N PRO A 57 0.57 -3.17 4.69
CA PRO A 57 1.31 -3.03 3.45
C PRO A 57 2.26 -4.19 3.20
N ARG A 58 2.13 -4.82 2.02
CA ARG A 58 2.99 -5.92 1.61
C ARG A 58 3.85 -5.50 0.44
N PHE A 59 5.01 -6.12 0.36
CA PHE A 59 5.87 -6.02 -0.80
C PHE A 59 5.63 -7.23 -1.70
N ASP A 60 5.72 -7.01 -3.00
CA ASP A 60 5.76 -8.05 -4.00
C ASP A 60 7.15 -8.71 -3.96
N TYR A 61 7.36 -9.55 -2.95
CA TYR A 61 8.58 -10.35 -2.82
C TYR A 61 8.66 -11.47 -3.88
N ALA A 62 7.58 -11.75 -4.63
CA ALA A 62 7.63 -12.67 -5.75
C ALA A 62 8.50 -12.13 -6.90
N ALA A 63 8.68 -10.80 -6.98
CA ALA A 63 9.64 -10.18 -7.90
C ALA A 63 11.10 -10.23 -7.40
N THR A 64 11.36 -10.47 -6.10
CA THR A 64 12.71 -10.42 -5.50
C THR A 64 13.37 -11.79 -5.34
N ALA A 65 12.64 -12.90 -5.50
CA ALA A 65 13.17 -14.26 -5.35
C ALA A 65 13.99 -14.79 -6.54
N VAL A 66 14.42 -13.91 -7.45
CA VAL A 66 15.30 -14.23 -8.59
C VAL A 66 16.57 -13.40 -8.51
N HIS A 67 17.41 -13.65 -7.49
CA HIS A 67 18.83 -13.32 -7.52
C HIS A 67 19.62 -14.30 -6.66
#